data_AF-A0A397XTW4-F1
#
_entry.id   AF-A0A397XTW4-F1
#
_cell.length_a   1.000
_cell.length_b   1.000
_cell.length_c   1.000
_cell.angle_alpha   90.00
_cell.angle_beta   90.00
_cell.angle_gamma   90.00
#
_symmetry.space_group_name_H-M   'P 1'
#
loop_
_entity.id
_entity.type
_entity.pdbx_description
1 polymer ?
#
loop_
_entity_poly.entity_id
_entity_poly.type
_entity_poly.pdbx_seq_one_letter_code
_entity_poly.pdbx_strand_id
1 'polypeptide(L)'
;MSVRVLNPNAEVLNKTAALHMTINAAKGLQDVLKSNLGPKGTIKMLVGGSGDIKLTKDGNTLLKEMQIQNPTAIMIARTAVAQDDISGDGTTSTVIFIGELMKQSERCIDEGMHPRVLVDGFEIAKRATLQFLENFKTPVVMGDEPDKEILKMVARTTLRTKLYEGLADQLTDIVVNSVLCIRKPEEGIDLFMVEIMHMRHKFDSLGWAGLVYEHVLGEEKYTFVEQVKNPYSCTILIKGPNDHTIAQIKDAVRDGLRSVKNTIEDECVVLGAGAFEVAARQHLLNEVKKTVQGRPQLGVEAFANALLVVPKTLAENAGLDTQDVIISLTSEHDKGNVVGLNLQDGEPIDPQLAGIFDNYSVKRQLINSGPVIASQLLLVDEVIRAGRNMRKPTA
;
A
#
# COMPACT_ATOMS: atom_id res chain seq x y z
N MET A 1 20.02 -34.70 -14.40
CA MET A 1 20.60 -35.42 -13.24
C MET A 1 19.98 -34.83 -11.99
N SER A 2 19.26 -35.64 -11.20
CA SER A 2 18.43 -35.12 -10.11
C SER A 2 19.30 -34.58 -8.97
N VAL A 3 18.93 -33.43 -8.40
CA VAL A 3 19.58 -32.79 -7.24
C VAL A 3 19.75 -33.75 -6.05
N ARG A 4 18.93 -34.80 -5.97
CA ARG A 4 19.06 -35.91 -5.01
C ARG A 4 20.37 -36.71 -5.12
N VAL A 5 21.03 -36.68 -6.28
CA VAL A 5 22.37 -37.27 -6.47
C VAL A 5 23.44 -36.44 -5.73
N LEU A 6 23.26 -35.12 -5.64
CA LEU A 6 24.18 -34.22 -4.94
C LEU A 6 23.92 -34.18 -3.43
N ASN A 7 22.65 -34.24 -3.02
CA ASN A 7 22.27 -34.27 -1.62
C ASN A 7 21.05 -35.21 -1.43
N PRO A 8 21.25 -36.40 -0.84
CA PRO A 8 20.17 -37.37 -0.63
C PRO A 8 19.02 -36.86 0.25
N ASN A 9 19.29 -35.87 1.10
CA ASN A 9 18.29 -35.28 2.00
C ASN A 9 17.66 -34.01 1.42
N ALA A 10 18.00 -33.58 0.20
CA ALA A 10 17.40 -32.40 -0.40
C ALA A 10 15.94 -32.65 -0.83
N GLU A 11 15.06 -31.76 -0.41
CA GLU A 11 13.69 -31.69 -0.92
C GLU A 11 13.70 -30.80 -2.16
N VAL A 12 13.12 -31.30 -3.25
CA VAL A 12 13.14 -30.63 -4.56
C VAL A 12 11.74 -30.70 -5.13
N LEU A 13 11.21 -29.52 -5.48
CA LEU A 13 9.99 -29.40 -6.25
C LEU A 13 10.36 -29.16 -7.71
N ASN A 14 9.85 -30.03 -8.59
CA ASN A 14 10.06 -29.94 -10.04
C ASN A 14 9.32 -28.73 -10.63
N LYS A 15 9.75 -28.26 -11.80
CA LYS A 15 9.21 -27.09 -12.54
C LYS A 15 7.73 -26.78 -12.38
N THR A 16 6.86 -27.67 -12.83
CA THR A 16 5.40 -27.42 -12.78
C THR A 16 4.90 -27.31 -11.34
N ALA A 17 5.39 -28.17 -10.43
CA ALA A 17 5.00 -28.14 -9.03
C ALA A 17 5.53 -26.90 -8.29
N ALA A 18 6.74 -26.46 -8.59
CA ALA A 18 7.33 -25.23 -8.06
C ALA A 18 6.49 -24.02 -8.48
N LEU A 19 6.11 -23.92 -9.75
CA LEU A 19 5.30 -22.83 -10.27
C LEU A 19 3.88 -22.81 -9.65
N HIS A 20 3.18 -23.95 -9.56
CA HIS A 20 1.88 -23.96 -8.90
C HIS A 20 2.00 -23.62 -7.40
N MET A 21 3.08 -24.03 -6.73
CA MET A 21 3.32 -23.65 -5.34
C MET A 21 3.50 -22.13 -5.21
N THR A 22 4.26 -21.47 -6.10
CA THR A 22 4.46 -20.01 -6.06
C THR A 22 3.15 -19.27 -6.31
N ILE A 23 2.40 -19.66 -7.34
CA ILE A 23 1.10 -19.04 -7.67
C ILE A 23 0.09 -19.22 -6.52
N ASN A 24 -0.04 -20.42 -5.98
CA ASN A 24 -0.98 -20.69 -4.88
C ASN A 24 -0.60 -19.95 -3.59
N ALA A 25 0.70 -19.82 -3.29
CA ALA A 25 1.16 -19.04 -2.15
C ALA A 25 0.84 -17.55 -2.31
N ALA A 26 1.02 -16.99 -3.51
CA ALA A 26 0.68 -15.60 -3.81
C ALA A 26 -0.84 -15.34 -3.68
N LYS A 27 -1.67 -16.21 -4.28
CA LYS A 27 -3.13 -16.17 -4.19
C LYS A 27 -3.61 -16.29 -2.74
N GLY A 28 -3.05 -17.23 -1.98
CA GLY A 28 -3.40 -17.43 -0.57
C GLY A 28 -3.08 -16.18 0.28
N LEU A 29 -1.94 -15.52 0.03
CA LEU A 29 -1.60 -14.29 0.75
C LEU A 29 -2.52 -13.11 0.34
N GLN A 30 -2.87 -13.00 -0.95
CA GLN A 30 -3.87 -12.04 -1.43
C GLN A 30 -5.22 -12.25 -0.75
N ASP A 31 -5.72 -13.49 -0.67
CA ASP A 31 -7.03 -13.80 -0.06
C ASP A 31 -7.09 -13.46 1.43
N VAL A 32 -5.96 -13.60 2.14
CA VAL A 32 -5.87 -13.15 3.53
C VAL A 32 -6.01 -11.63 3.61
N LEU A 33 -5.29 -10.88 2.78
CA LEU A 33 -5.20 -9.43 2.88
C LEU A 33 -6.31 -8.64 2.17
N LYS A 34 -6.98 -9.22 1.16
CA LYS A 34 -7.98 -8.50 0.34
C LYS A 34 -9.10 -7.88 1.18
N SER A 35 -9.50 -8.57 2.24
CA SER A 35 -10.57 -8.14 3.15
C SER A 35 -10.22 -6.89 3.97
N ASN A 36 -8.95 -6.45 3.99
CA ASN A 36 -8.52 -5.22 4.67
C ASN A 36 -8.58 -3.97 3.77
N LEU A 37 -8.68 -4.14 2.45
CA LEU A 37 -8.55 -3.04 1.50
C LEU A 37 -9.75 -2.08 1.53
N GLY A 38 -9.46 -0.78 1.52
CA GLY A 38 -10.47 0.28 1.39
C GLY A 38 -11.22 0.59 2.69
N PRO A 39 -12.04 1.65 2.72
CA PRO A 39 -12.73 2.09 3.94
C PRO A 39 -13.77 1.08 4.44
N LYS A 40 -14.45 0.36 3.53
CA LYS A 40 -15.38 -0.72 3.87
C LYS A 40 -14.70 -2.07 4.20
N GLY A 41 -13.37 -2.13 4.16
CA GLY A 41 -12.61 -3.33 4.57
C GLY A 41 -12.78 -3.67 6.05
N THR A 42 -12.65 -4.96 6.36
CA THR A 42 -12.76 -5.58 7.68
C THR A 42 -11.46 -5.48 8.50
N ILE A 43 -11.57 -5.60 9.82
CA ILE A 43 -10.45 -5.61 10.76
C ILE A 43 -10.08 -7.05 11.10
N LYS A 44 -8.79 -7.34 11.22
CA LYS A 44 -8.29 -8.64 11.68
C LYS A 44 -7.87 -8.57 13.15
N MET A 45 -8.20 -9.63 13.88
CA MET A 45 -7.71 -9.85 15.24
C MET A 45 -6.57 -10.86 15.21
N LEU A 46 -5.40 -10.42 15.65
CA LEU A 46 -4.23 -11.25 15.87
C LEU A 46 -4.14 -11.60 17.35
N VAL A 47 -3.83 -12.85 17.66
CA VAL A 47 -3.57 -13.31 19.02
C VAL A 47 -2.16 -13.89 19.04
N GLY A 48 -1.26 -13.25 19.79
CA GLY A 48 0.12 -13.69 19.96
C GLY A 48 0.21 -14.94 20.84
N GLY A 49 1.38 -15.59 20.85
CA GLY A 49 1.61 -16.78 21.68
C GLY A 49 1.54 -16.53 23.19
N SER A 50 1.74 -15.27 23.61
CA SER A 50 1.57 -14.78 24.99
C SER A 50 0.10 -14.51 25.37
N GLY A 51 -0.82 -14.54 24.40
CA GLY A 51 -2.21 -14.11 24.57
C GLY A 51 -2.46 -12.62 24.25
N ASP A 52 -1.43 -11.88 23.83
CA ASP A 52 -1.59 -10.48 23.44
C ASP A 52 -2.49 -10.35 22.21
N ILE A 53 -3.55 -9.55 22.32
CA ILE A 53 -4.51 -9.32 21.25
C ILE A 53 -4.13 -8.05 20.52
N LYS A 54 -4.11 -8.08 19.19
CA LYS A 54 -3.89 -6.90 18.35
C LYS A 54 -4.94 -6.83 17.26
N LEU A 55 -5.69 -5.75 17.25
CA LEU A 55 -6.66 -5.45 16.20
C LEU A 55 -5.99 -4.56 15.15
N THR A 56 -5.99 -5.00 13.90
CA THR A 56 -5.42 -4.19 12.83
C THR A 56 -6.12 -4.39 11.51
N LYS A 57 -6.25 -3.28 10.77
CA LYS A 57 -6.59 -3.28 9.35
C LYS A 57 -5.36 -3.05 8.48
N ASP A 58 -4.25 -2.63 9.09
CA ASP A 58 -3.02 -2.33 8.38
C ASP A 58 -2.31 -3.61 7.91
N GLY A 59 -2.00 -3.67 6.62
CA GLY A 59 -1.36 -4.82 5.99
C GLY A 59 0.08 -5.03 6.47
N ASN A 60 0.83 -3.94 6.68
CA ASN A 60 2.20 -4.00 7.17
C ASN A 60 2.28 -4.62 8.57
N THR A 61 1.42 -4.16 9.47
CA THR A 61 1.29 -4.72 10.81
C THR A 61 0.96 -6.21 10.76
N LEU A 62 0.01 -6.62 9.92
CA LEU A 62 -0.35 -8.03 9.77
C LEU A 62 0.85 -8.89 9.33
N LEU A 63 1.58 -8.43 8.31
CA LEU A 63 2.69 -9.17 7.72
C LEU A 63 3.92 -9.28 8.63
N LYS A 64 4.13 -8.31 9.53
CA LYS A 64 5.23 -8.34 10.52
C LYS A 64 4.94 -9.29 11.68
N GLU A 65 3.68 -9.37 12.12
CA GLU A 65 3.28 -10.19 13.26
C GLU A 65 3.03 -11.66 12.87
N MET A 66 2.66 -11.93 11.62
CA MET A 66 2.40 -13.29 11.13
C MET A 66 3.71 -14.07 10.87
N GLN A 67 3.79 -15.30 11.39
CA GLN A 67 4.88 -16.22 11.09
C GLN A 67 4.66 -16.94 9.74
N ILE A 68 5.06 -16.30 8.64
CA ILE A 68 4.94 -16.86 7.29
C ILE A 68 6.03 -17.91 7.05
N GLN A 69 5.62 -19.14 6.73
CA GLN A 69 6.54 -20.27 6.48
C GLN A 69 6.89 -20.44 4.98
N ASN A 70 5.97 -20.09 4.09
CA ASN A 70 6.16 -20.30 2.65
C ASN A 70 7.16 -19.25 2.08
N PRO A 71 8.23 -19.68 1.38
CA PRO A 71 9.27 -18.77 0.88
C PRO A 71 8.75 -17.72 -0.10
N THR A 72 7.79 -18.09 -0.96
CA THR A 72 7.16 -17.18 -1.90
C THR A 72 6.40 -16.08 -1.17
N ALA A 73 5.59 -16.47 -0.18
CA ALA A 73 4.83 -15.52 0.62
C ALA A 73 5.74 -14.59 1.44
N ILE A 74 6.90 -15.08 1.92
CA ILE A 74 7.92 -14.24 2.57
C ILE A 74 8.46 -13.19 1.60
N MET A 75 8.77 -13.53 0.35
CA MET A 75 9.26 -12.55 -0.64
C MET A 75 8.22 -11.45 -0.91
N ILE A 76 6.95 -11.84 -1.05
CA ILE A 76 5.85 -10.88 -1.25
C ILE A 76 5.67 -10.00 0.00
N ALA A 77 5.67 -10.60 1.19
CA ALA A 77 5.55 -9.88 2.45
C ALA A 77 6.68 -8.86 2.65
N ARG A 78 7.93 -9.24 2.35
CA ARG A 78 9.09 -8.32 2.40
C ARG A 78 8.95 -7.14 1.45
N THR A 79 8.37 -7.36 0.27
CA THR A 79 8.11 -6.30 -0.71
C THR A 79 7.08 -5.30 -0.17
N ALA A 80 6.02 -5.80 0.46
CA ALA A 80 5.02 -4.94 1.11
C ALA A 80 5.58 -4.18 2.33
N VAL A 81 6.48 -4.80 3.11
CA VAL A 81 7.18 -4.11 4.20
C VAL A 81 8.09 -3.00 3.65
N ALA A 82 8.82 -3.27 2.55
CA ALA A 82 9.66 -2.27 1.89
C ALA A 82 8.82 -1.11 1.30
N GLN A 83 7.61 -1.38 0.81
CA GLN A 83 6.65 -0.36 0.39
C GLN A 83 6.29 0.58 1.54
N ASP A 84 6.03 0.03 2.73
CA ASP A 84 5.73 0.81 3.94
C ASP A 84 6.90 1.68 4.40
N ASP A 85 8.12 1.13 4.35
CA ASP A 85 9.31 1.84 4.79
C ASP A 85 9.63 3.05 3.89
N ILE A 86 9.36 2.94 2.58
CA ILE A 86 9.61 4.00 1.60
C ILE A 86 8.46 5.01 1.56
N SER A 87 7.23 4.52 1.36
CA SER A 87 6.06 5.36 1.03
C SER A 87 5.06 5.48 2.17
N GLY A 88 5.10 4.60 3.17
CA GLY A 88 4.19 4.65 4.31
C GLY A 88 2.75 4.23 4.04
N ASP A 89 2.41 3.82 2.82
CA ASP A 89 1.08 3.33 2.46
C ASP A 89 1.14 2.36 1.26
N GLY A 90 0.02 1.70 0.95
CA GLY A 90 -0.10 0.81 -0.21
C GLY A 90 0.43 -0.61 0.01
N THR A 91 0.65 -1.01 1.27
CA THR A 91 1.11 -2.37 1.63
C THR A 91 0.13 -3.46 1.17
N THR A 92 -1.15 -3.30 1.53
CA THR A 92 -2.23 -4.21 1.10
C THR A 92 -2.35 -4.25 -0.42
N SER A 93 -2.36 -3.07 -1.06
CA SER A 93 -2.46 -2.92 -2.51
C SER A 93 -1.33 -3.64 -3.25
N THR A 94 -0.12 -3.62 -2.70
CA THR A 94 1.05 -4.29 -3.28
C THR A 94 0.87 -5.81 -3.28
N VAL A 95 0.40 -6.38 -2.17
CA VAL A 95 0.22 -7.83 -2.06
C VAL A 95 -0.90 -8.33 -2.97
N ILE A 96 -2.05 -7.65 -2.98
CA ILE A 96 -3.17 -8.05 -3.84
C ILE A 96 -2.82 -7.92 -5.31
N PHE A 97 -2.02 -6.91 -5.69
CA PHE A 97 -1.59 -6.72 -7.08
C PHE A 97 -0.65 -7.83 -7.53
N ILE A 98 0.33 -8.21 -6.70
CA ILE A 98 1.21 -9.35 -7.00
C ILE A 98 0.40 -10.65 -7.09
N GLY A 99 -0.52 -10.89 -6.15
CA GLY A 99 -1.38 -12.07 -6.17
C GLY A 99 -2.22 -12.15 -7.46
N GLU A 100 -2.81 -11.04 -7.89
CA GLU A 100 -3.63 -11.03 -9.08
C GLU A 100 -2.79 -11.18 -10.35
N LEU A 101 -1.58 -10.58 -10.42
CA LEU A 101 -0.63 -10.84 -11.52
C LEU A 101 -0.29 -12.32 -11.64
N MET A 102 -0.03 -13.00 -10.52
CA MET A 102 0.25 -14.44 -10.50
C MET A 102 -0.96 -15.26 -10.94
N LYS A 103 -2.17 -14.87 -10.52
CA LYS A 103 -3.42 -15.52 -10.90
C LYS A 103 -3.77 -15.34 -12.38
N GLN A 104 -3.54 -14.16 -12.96
CA GLN A 104 -3.72 -13.93 -14.40
C GLN A 104 -2.65 -14.68 -15.22
N SER A 105 -1.44 -14.79 -14.68
CA SER A 105 -0.36 -15.56 -15.32
C SER A 105 -0.65 -17.06 -15.37
N GLU A 106 -1.27 -17.63 -14.33
CA GLU A 106 -1.68 -19.04 -14.26
C GLU A 106 -2.50 -19.44 -15.51
N ARG A 107 -3.50 -18.63 -15.86
CA ARG A 107 -4.36 -18.85 -17.03
C ARG A 107 -3.57 -18.94 -18.33
N CYS A 108 -2.66 -17.99 -18.56
CA CYS A 108 -1.85 -17.96 -19.77
C CYS A 108 -0.83 -19.12 -19.83
N ILE A 109 -0.33 -19.56 -18.68
CA ILE A 109 0.62 -20.68 -18.61
C ILE A 109 -0.09 -22.00 -18.86
N ASP A 110 -1.30 -22.18 -18.34
CA ASP A 110 -2.13 -23.35 -18.59
C ASP A 110 -2.51 -23.48 -20.08
N GLU A 111 -2.63 -22.36 -20.81
CA GLU A 111 -2.78 -22.30 -22.26
C GLU A 111 -1.48 -22.60 -23.04
N GLY A 112 -0.38 -22.92 -22.35
CA GLY A 112 0.89 -23.31 -22.96
C GLY A 112 1.85 -22.16 -23.22
N MET A 113 1.65 -20.99 -22.61
CA MET A 113 2.61 -19.89 -22.69
C MET A 113 3.85 -20.14 -21.83
N HIS A 114 5.03 -19.87 -22.40
CA HIS A 114 6.26 -19.93 -21.61
C HIS A 114 6.34 -18.72 -20.65
N PRO A 115 6.63 -18.89 -19.34
CA PRO A 115 6.65 -17.80 -18.35
C PRO A 115 7.52 -16.60 -18.75
N ARG A 116 8.64 -16.85 -19.41
CA ARG A 116 9.53 -15.78 -19.92
C ARG A 116 8.83 -14.81 -20.88
N VAL A 117 7.94 -15.30 -21.72
CA VAL A 117 7.18 -14.46 -22.67
C VAL A 117 6.16 -13.59 -21.93
N LEU A 118 5.58 -14.09 -20.84
CA LEU A 118 4.71 -13.28 -19.96
C LEU A 118 5.48 -12.16 -19.28
N VAL A 119 6.68 -12.48 -18.76
CA VAL A 119 7.56 -11.51 -18.11
C VAL A 119 7.95 -10.38 -19.07
N ASP A 120 8.27 -10.71 -20.32
CA ASP A 120 8.56 -9.69 -21.35
C ASP A 120 7.35 -8.75 -21.55
N GLY A 121 6.13 -9.30 -21.56
CA GLY A 121 4.89 -8.51 -21.63
C GLY A 121 4.66 -7.64 -20.38
N PHE A 122 4.96 -8.15 -19.18
CA PHE A 122 4.85 -7.40 -17.93
C PHE A 122 5.82 -6.22 -17.89
N GLU A 123 7.04 -6.37 -18.39
CA GLU A 123 8.01 -5.28 -18.42
C GLU A 123 7.55 -4.15 -19.36
N ILE A 124 6.99 -4.50 -20.52
CA ILE A 124 6.41 -3.54 -21.47
C ILE A 124 5.23 -2.80 -20.83
N ALA A 125 4.30 -3.54 -20.22
CA ALA A 125 3.12 -2.98 -19.56
C ALA A 125 3.49 -2.09 -18.38
N LYS A 126 4.46 -2.50 -17.55
CA LYS A 126 4.99 -1.72 -16.43
C LYS A 126 5.51 -0.37 -16.91
N ARG A 127 6.38 -0.36 -17.93
CA ARG A 127 6.97 0.88 -18.46
C ARG A 127 5.90 1.83 -19.00
N ALA A 128 4.93 1.30 -19.75
CA ALA A 128 3.85 2.11 -20.29
C ALA A 128 2.92 2.64 -19.19
N THR A 129 2.64 1.85 -18.15
CA THR A 129 1.82 2.26 -17.00
C THR A 129 2.50 3.38 -16.19
N LEU A 130 3.83 3.31 -16.01
CA LEU A 130 4.59 4.38 -15.37
C LEU A 130 4.58 5.67 -16.21
N GLN A 131 4.68 5.57 -17.53
CA GLN A 131 4.55 6.74 -18.42
C GLN A 131 3.13 7.33 -18.37
N PHE A 132 2.11 6.48 -18.33
CA PHE A 132 0.72 6.90 -18.17
C PHE A 132 0.50 7.61 -16.83
N LEU A 133 1.10 7.10 -15.74
CA LEU A 133 1.04 7.72 -14.42
C LEU A 133 1.60 9.16 -14.41
N GLU A 134 2.67 9.45 -15.17
CA GLU A 134 3.19 10.82 -15.31
C GLU A 134 2.20 11.78 -15.96
N ASN A 135 1.41 11.29 -16.91
CA ASN A 135 0.42 12.09 -17.62
C ASN A 135 -0.91 12.21 -16.85
N PHE A 136 -1.21 11.23 -15.99
CA PHE A 136 -2.46 11.16 -15.23
C PHE A 136 -2.40 11.89 -13.89
N LYS A 137 -1.21 12.22 -13.39
CA LYS A 137 -1.06 12.95 -12.11
C LYS A 137 -1.61 14.38 -12.20
N THR A 138 -2.25 14.82 -11.12
CA THR A 138 -2.72 16.19 -10.96
C THR A 138 -1.68 16.98 -10.17
N PRO A 139 -1.12 18.08 -10.72
CA PRO A 139 -0.18 18.91 -9.97
C PRO A 139 -0.88 19.60 -8.81
N VAL A 140 -0.19 19.71 -7.67
CA VAL A 140 -0.67 20.43 -6.49
C VAL A 140 0.17 21.68 -6.33
N VAL A 141 -0.49 22.83 -6.16
CA VAL A 141 0.20 24.11 -6.00
C VAL A 141 0.84 24.15 -4.60
N MET A 142 2.16 23.98 -4.55
CA MET A 142 2.98 24.13 -3.35
C MET A 142 3.66 25.50 -3.36
N GLY A 143 2.90 26.56 -3.11
CA GLY A 143 3.44 27.92 -2.92
C GLY A 143 3.79 28.25 -1.46
N ASP A 144 3.89 29.55 -1.18
CA ASP A 144 3.96 30.10 0.19
C ASP A 144 2.72 29.70 1.02
N GLU A 145 1.56 29.63 0.36
CA GLU A 145 0.33 29.06 0.90
C GLU A 145 0.02 27.74 0.18
N PRO A 146 0.32 26.57 0.79
CA PRO A 146 -0.01 25.28 0.20
C PRO A 146 -1.53 25.09 0.22
N ASP A 147 -2.06 24.41 -0.81
CA ASP A 147 -3.49 24.07 -0.88
C ASP A 147 -3.87 23.10 0.24
N LYS A 148 -4.32 23.68 1.35
CA LYS A 148 -4.73 22.93 2.55
C LYS A 148 -5.90 22.00 2.26
N GLU A 149 -6.77 22.33 1.31
CA GLU A 149 -7.96 21.52 1.03
C GLU A 149 -7.56 20.21 0.35
N ILE A 150 -6.64 20.24 -0.62
CA ILE A 150 -6.11 19.01 -1.23
C ILE A 150 -5.38 18.16 -0.18
N LEU A 151 -4.55 18.77 0.67
CA LEU A 151 -3.85 18.04 1.74
C LEU A 151 -4.82 17.39 2.74
N LYS A 152 -5.92 18.06 3.08
CA LYS A 152 -7.00 17.49 3.90
C LYS A 152 -7.70 16.35 3.18
N MET A 153 -7.98 16.45 1.88
CA MET A 153 -8.60 15.39 1.09
C MET A 153 -7.72 14.13 1.02
N VAL A 154 -6.41 14.30 0.85
CA VAL A 154 -5.43 13.19 0.89
C VAL A 154 -5.40 12.55 2.28
N ALA A 155 -5.21 13.34 3.34
CA ALA A 155 -5.19 12.83 4.72
C ALA A 155 -6.48 12.09 5.08
N ARG A 156 -7.64 12.65 4.70
CA ARG A 156 -8.96 12.05 4.91
C ARG A 156 -9.07 10.70 4.21
N THR A 157 -8.59 10.60 2.96
CA THR A 157 -8.62 9.36 2.18
C THR A 157 -7.83 8.26 2.91
N THR A 158 -6.60 8.53 3.32
CA THR A 158 -5.75 7.57 4.04
C THR A 158 -6.33 7.21 5.41
N LEU A 159 -6.77 8.19 6.21
CA LEU A 159 -7.27 7.94 7.56
C LEU A 159 -8.58 7.12 7.57
N ARG A 160 -9.49 7.37 6.63
CA ARG A 160 -10.75 6.61 6.50
C ARG A 160 -10.54 5.15 6.12
N THR A 161 -9.36 4.77 5.63
CA THR A 161 -9.05 3.34 5.43
C THR A 161 -8.88 2.60 6.76
N LYS A 162 -8.45 3.25 7.84
CA LYS A 162 -8.06 2.61 9.11
C LYS A 162 -8.94 2.99 10.30
N LEU A 163 -9.67 4.10 10.22
CA LEU A 163 -10.48 4.65 11.32
C LEU A 163 -11.94 4.86 10.90
N TYR A 164 -12.80 5.00 11.90
CA TYR A 164 -14.20 5.42 11.72
C TYR A 164 -14.27 6.83 11.13
N GLU A 165 -15.23 7.07 10.24
CA GLU A 165 -15.34 8.32 9.45
C GLU A 165 -15.32 9.59 10.34
N GLY A 166 -16.11 9.62 11.42
CA GLY A 166 -16.15 10.78 12.32
C GLY A 166 -14.83 11.06 13.05
N LEU A 167 -14.07 10.02 13.41
CA LEU A 167 -12.76 10.18 14.04
C LEU A 167 -11.68 10.57 13.01
N ALA A 168 -11.75 9.97 11.82
CA ALA A 168 -10.84 10.30 10.72
C ALA A 168 -10.94 11.77 10.32
N ASP A 169 -12.17 12.32 10.25
CA ASP A 169 -12.38 13.72 9.88
C ASP A 169 -11.82 14.69 10.94
N GLN A 170 -11.95 14.37 12.23
CA GLN A 170 -11.32 15.15 13.31
C GLN A 170 -9.79 15.12 13.26
N LEU A 171 -9.22 13.94 13.00
CA LEU A 171 -7.76 13.76 12.92
C LEU A 171 -7.16 14.38 11.65
N THR A 172 -7.96 14.54 10.59
CA THR A 172 -7.52 15.12 9.31
C THR A 172 -6.92 16.51 9.50
N ASP A 173 -7.63 17.40 10.20
CA ASP A 173 -7.15 18.76 10.45
C ASP A 173 -5.88 18.75 11.32
N ILE A 174 -5.81 17.86 12.32
CA ILE A 174 -4.64 17.73 13.19
C ILE A 174 -3.41 17.29 12.39
N VAL A 175 -3.55 16.23 11.59
CA VAL A 175 -2.46 15.68 10.76
C VAL A 175 -1.92 16.72 9.78
N VAL A 176 -2.79 17.42 9.05
CA VAL A 176 -2.38 18.44 8.08
C VAL A 176 -1.68 19.61 8.77
N ASN A 177 -2.26 20.13 9.87
CA ASN A 177 -1.66 21.22 10.61
C ASN A 177 -0.30 20.82 11.23
N SER A 178 -0.15 19.58 11.70
CA SER A 178 1.12 19.07 12.22
C SER A 178 2.21 19.04 11.15
N VAL A 179 1.91 18.56 9.94
CA VAL A 179 2.93 18.54 8.85
C VAL A 179 3.28 19.95 8.38
N LEU A 180 2.28 20.83 8.27
CA LEU A 180 2.51 22.24 7.89
C LEU A 180 3.31 23.01 8.95
N CYS A 181 3.15 22.67 10.23
CA CYS A 181 3.95 23.24 11.32
C CYS A 181 5.45 22.90 11.19
N ILE A 182 5.76 21.68 10.73
CA ILE A 182 7.15 21.21 10.59
C ILE A 182 7.78 21.72 9.28
N ARG A 183 6.97 22.10 8.27
CA ARG A 183 7.46 22.53 6.95
C ARG A 183 8.38 23.75 7.08
N LYS A 184 9.64 23.58 6.66
CA LYS A 184 10.56 24.68 6.35
C LYS A 184 10.65 24.83 4.83
N PRO A 185 10.71 26.05 4.28
CA PRO A 185 10.74 26.26 2.82
C PRO A 185 11.94 25.63 2.10
N GLU A 186 13.08 25.44 2.77
CA GLU A 186 14.36 25.04 2.13
C GLU A 186 14.94 23.71 2.64
N GLU A 187 14.28 23.00 3.57
CA GLU A 187 14.76 21.72 4.12
C GLU A 187 13.72 20.60 3.92
N GLY A 188 14.18 19.37 3.69
CA GLY A 188 13.31 18.19 3.63
C GLY A 188 12.62 17.91 4.97
N ILE A 189 11.39 17.41 4.93
CA ILE A 189 10.57 17.21 6.13
C ILE A 189 11.07 15.96 6.88
N ASP A 190 11.60 16.17 8.09
CA ASP A 190 12.01 15.09 8.99
C ASP A 190 10.89 14.74 9.99
N LEU A 191 10.39 13.51 9.88
CA LEU A 191 9.33 12.97 10.75
C LEU A 191 9.86 12.65 12.17
N PHE A 192 11.18 12.57 12.37
CA PHE A 192 11.77 12.40 13.70
C PHE A 192 11.67 13.67 14.56
N MET A 193 11.30 14.82 13.99
CA MET A 193 10.96 16.03 14.77
C MET A 193 9.65 15.90 15.57
N VAL A 194 8.97 14.76 15.47
CA VAL A 194 7.93 14.32 16.41
C VAL A 194 8.61 13.41 17.45
N GLU A 195 9.18 13.99 18.51
CA GLU A 195 10.05 13.26 19.44
C GLU A 195 9.49 13.14 20.87
N ILE A 196 9.74 11.97 21.47
CA ILE A 196 9.70 11.69 22.92
C ILE A 196 11.16 11.78 23.40
N MET A 197 11.51 12.66 24.36
CA MET A 197 12.90 12.93 24.74
C MET A 197 13.25 12.74 26.23
N HIS A 198 14.50 12.28 26.46
CA HIS A 198 15.34 12.54 27.65
C HIS A 198 16.52 13.47 27.26
N MET A 199 16.94 14.37 28.17
CA MET A 199 17.82 15.53 27.86
C MET A 199 19.24 15.44 28.47
N ARG A 200 20.27 15.85 27.71
CA ARG A 200 21.62 16.24 28.19
C ARG A 200 22.06 17.54 27.50
N HIS A 201 22.58 18.52 28.25
CA HIS A 201 22.79 19.92 27.80
C HIS A 201 24.27 20.37 27.66
N LYS A 202 24.48 21.33 26.74
CA LYS A 202 25.56 22.36 26.71
C LYS A 202 24.90 23.74 26.96
N PHE A 203 25.60 24.68 27.59
CA PHE A 203 25.02 25.89 28.24
C PHE A 203 24.58 27.04 27.31
N ASP A 204 24.97 27.09 26.03
CA ASP A 204 24.79 28.28 25.17
C ASP A 204 23.59 28.22 24.20
N SER A 205 22.59 27.37 24.45
CA SER A 205 21.43 27.20 23.55
C SER A 205 20.12 26.99 24.33
N LEU A 206 19.70 28.00 25.09
CA LEU A 206 18.41 27.96 25.80
C LEU A 206 17.26 28.41 24.86
N GLY A 207 16.21 27.59 24.77
CA GLY A 207 14.98 27.89 24.02
C GLY A 207 14.02 28.79 24.81
N TRP A 208 13.00 29.34 24.13
CA TRP A 208 11.95 30.16 24.75
C TRP A 208 10.56 29.55 24.49
N ALA A 209 9.74 29.49 25.54
CA ALA A 209 8.32 29.15 25.47
C ALA A 209 7.53 30.13 26.35
N GLY A 210 6.36 30.56 25.87
CA GLY A 210 5.52 31.54 26.58
C GLY A 210 4.79 30.93 27.79
N LEU A 211 4.44 29.65 27.71
CA LEU A 211 3.74 28.96 28.79
C LEU A 211 4.28 27.53 28.94
N VAL A 212 4.68 27.17 30.16
CA VAL A 212 5.07 25.80 30.52
C VAL A 212 4.34 25.43 31.79
N TYR A 213 3.56 24.34 31.74
CA TYR A 213 2.81 23.87 32.90
C TYR A 213 2.74 22.35 32.94
N GLU A 214 2.65 21.81 34.15
CA GLU A 214 2.43 20.39 34.38
C GLU A 214 0.92 20.14 34.51
N HIS A 215 0.43 19.13 33.80
CA HIS A 215 -0.95 18.66 33.90
C HIS A 215 -0.94 17.16 34.21
N VAL A 216 -1.70 16.77 35.23
CA VAL A 216 -1.82 15.37 35.64
C VAL A 216 -2.97 14.74 34.86
N LEU A 217 -2.68 13.76 34.01
CA LEU A 217 -3.67 12.98 33.26
C LEU A 217 -3.68 11.55 33.80
N GLY A 218 -4.68 11.21 34.61
CA GLY A 218 -4.72 9.93 35.30
C GLY A 218 -3.65 9.85 36.38
N GLU A 219 -2.76 8.86 36.31
CA GLU A 219 -1.65 8.66 37.24
C GLU A 219 -0.34 9.30 36.75
N GLU A 220 -0.29 9.72 35.48
CA GLU A 220 0.90 10.26 34.85
C GLU A 220 0.88 11.79 34.79
N LYS A 221 2.07 12.38 34.88
CA LYS A 221 2.26 13.82 34.78
C LYS A 221 2.84 14.19 33.42
N TYR A 222 2.16 15.08 32.72
CA TYR A 222 2.55 15.57 31.42
C TYR A 222 2.96 17.04 31.53
N THR A 223 4.14 17.39 31.03
CA THR A 223 4.57 18.80 30.94
C THR A 223 4.20 19.33 29.56
N PHE A 224 3.32 20.34 29.52
CA PHE A 224 2.91 21.02 28.31
C PHE A 224 3.79 22.25 28.09
N VAL A 225 4.25 22.43 26.86
CA VAL A 225 5.05 23.57 26.41
C VAL A 225 4.27 24.25 25.29
N GLU A 226 3.76 25.46 25.57
CA GLU A 226 2.89 26.21 24.67
C GLU A 226 3.45 27.60 24.37
N GLN A 227 2.87 28.24 23.35
CA GLN A 227 3.24 29.59 22.90
C GLN A 227 4.73 29.68 22.54
N VAL A 228 5.21 28.79 21.66
CA VAL A 228 6.59 28.82 21.15
C VAL A 228 6.65 29.77 19.94
N LYS A 229 7.73 30.56 19.84
CA LYS A 229 7.89 31.55 18.74
C LYS A 229 7.98 30.91 17.36
N ASN A 230 8.77 29.84 17.24
CA ASN A 230 9.03 29.13 15.99
C ASN A 230 8.82 27.62 16.22
N PRO A 231 7.57 27.12 16.10
CA PRO A 231 7.29 25.71 16.34
C PRO A 231 7.69 24.88 15.11
N TYR A 232 8.93 24.41 15.06
CA TYR A 232 9.40 23.44 14.05
C TYR A 232 9.25 21.97 14.51
N SER A 233 8.62 21.76 15.66
CA SER A 233 8.33 20.45 16.24
C SER A 233 6.97 20.53 16.93
N CYS A 234 6.18 19.47 16.83
CA CYS A 234 4.86 19.39 17.45
C CYS A 234 4.62 17.98 18.00
N THR A 235 3.73 17.89 19.00
CA THR A 235 3.34 16.63 19.63
C THR A 235 1.86 16.39 19.42
N ILE A 236 1.49 15.23 18.87
CA ILE A 236 0.11 14.79 18.75
C ILE A 236 -0.22 13.89 19.95
N LEU A 237 -1.04 14.40 20.87
CA LEU A 237 -1.50 13.64 22.03
C LEU A 237 -2.74 12.81 21.66
N ILE A 238 -2.57 11.50 21.56
CA ILE A 238 -3.65 10.56 21.27
C ILE A 238 -4.25 10.07 22.59
N LYS A 239 -5.56 10.26 22.77
CA LYS A 239 -6.32 9.73 23.90
C LYS A 239 -7.27 8.64 23.42
N GLY A 240 -7.34 7.52 24.14
CA GLY A 240 -8.23 6.42 23.83
C GLY A 240 -8.59 5.63 25.08
N PRO A 241 -9.71 4.87 25.05
CA PRO A 241 -10.18 4.11 26.21
C PRO A 241 -9.34 2.86 26.51
N ASN A 242 -8.73 2.27 25.47
CA ASN A 242 -7.96 1.03 25.55
C ASN A 242 -6.66 1.16 24.75
N ASP A 243 -5.60 0.46 25.17
CA ASP A 243 -4.30 0.47 24.50
C ASP A 243 -4.37 0.02 23.03
N HIS A 244 -5.22 -0.96 22.73
CA HIS A 244 -5.42 -1.44 21.36
C HIS A 244 -6.00 -0.35 20.45
N THR A 245 -6.93 0.46 20.96
CA THR A 245 -7.51 1.58 20.22
C THR A 245 -6.48 2.69 20.01
N ILE A 246 -5.66 2.98 21.03
CA ILE A 246 -4.57 3.95 20.94
C ILE A 246 -3.54 3.51 19.89
N ALA A 247 -3.15 2.23 19.89
CA ALA A 247 -2.23 1.68 18.91
C ALA A 247 -2.77 1.80 17.48
N GLN A 248 -4.04 1.47 17.25
CA GLN A 248 -4.68 1.61 15.93
C GLN A 248 -4.73 3.07 15.46
N ILE A 249 -5.07 4.01 16.36
CA ILE A 249 -5.09 5.45 16.03
C ILE A 249 -3.67 5.93 15.74
N LYS A 250 -2.67 5.50 16.52
CA LYS A 250 -1.26 5.85 16.31
C LYS A 250 -0.76 5.39 14.94
N ASP A 251 -1.05 4.14 14.56
CA ASP A 251 -0.66 3.61 13.25
C ASP A 251 -1.36 4.41 12.13
N ALA A 252 -2.68 4.66 12.25
CA ALA A 252 -3.41 5.45 11.27
C ALA A 252 -2.90 6.91 11.12
N VAL A 253 -2.57 7.57 12.25
CA VAL A 253 -2.00 8.92 12.25
C VAL A 253 -0.62 8.93 11.60
N ARG A 254 0.22 7.91 11.86
CA ARG A 254 1.55 7.78 11.24
C ARG A 254 1.43 7.71 9.72
N ASP A 255 0.47 6.95 9.21
CA ASP A 255 0.27 6.78 7.77
C ASP A 255 -0.32 8.04 7.15
N GLY A 256 -1.26 8.70 7.84
CA GLY A 256 -1.78 10.01 7.44
C GLY A 256 -0.68 11.08 7.36
N LEU A 257 0.21 11.15 8.35
CA LEU A 257 1.34 12.08 8.37
C LEU A 257 2.29 11.82 7.18
N ARG A 258 2.61 10.55 6.91
CA ARG A 258 3.44 10.16 5.77
C ARG A 258 2.77 10.48 4.43
N SER A 259 1.47 10.24 4.30
CA SER A 259 0.71 10.55 3.09
C SER A 259 0.68 12.06 2.77
N VAL A 260 0.48 12.91 3.79
CA VAL A 260 0.56 14.38 3.61
C VAL A 260 1.98 14.80 3.27
N LYS A 261 3.00 14.27 3.96
CA LYS A 261 4.41 14.52 3.66
C LYS A 261 4.73 14.20 2.20
N ASN A 262 4.38 12.99 1.73
CA ASN A 262 4.65 12.55 0.36
C ASN A 262 4.00 13.48 -0.67
N THR A 263 2.78 13.97 -0.39
CA THR A 263 2.11 14.92 -1.28
C THR A 263 2.85 16.24 -1.40
N ILE A 264 3.45 16.71 -0.30
CA ILE A 264 4.28 17.92 -0.28
C ILE A 264 5.59 17.72 -1.04
N GLU A 265 6.24 16.56 -0.87
CA GLU A 265 7.50 16.24 -1.57
C GLU A 265 7.32 15.95 -3.06
N ASP A 266 6.22 15.28 -3.43
CA ASP A 266 5.92 14.90 -4.82
C ASP A 266 5.30 16.06 -5.64
N GLU A 267 4.75 17.08 -4.98
CA GLU A 267 3.99 18.21 -5.57
C GLU A 267 2.85 17.78 -6.51
N CYS A 268 2.37 16.55 -6.37
CA CYS A 268 1.30 15.99 -7.19
C CYS A 268 0.52 14.91 -6.47
N VAL A 269 -0.71 14.68 -6.93
CA VAL A 269 -1.63 13.64 -6.45
C VAL A 269 -2.19 12.86 -7.63
N VAL A 270 -2.74 11.69 -7.34
CA VAL A 270 -3.39 10.82 -8.32
C VAL A 270 -4.85 10.62 -7.92
N LEU A 271 -5.74 10.58 -8.90
CA LEU A 271 -7.16 10.31 -8.64
C LEU A 271 -7.35 8.89 -8.10
N GLY A 272 -7.96 8.78 -6.93
CA GLY A 272 -8.15 7.52 -6.20
C GLY A 272 -9.39 6.75 -6.63
N ALA A 273 -9.99 6.01 -5.70
CA ALA A 273 -11.22 5.21 -5.91
C ALA A 273 -11.13 4.17 -7.05
N GLY A 274 -9.93 3.73 -7.43
CA GLY A 274 -9.72 2.80 -8.54
C GLY A 274 -9.69 3.47 -9.92
N ALA A 275 -9.76 4.80 -10.01
CA ALA A 275 -9.84 5.51 -11.28
C ALA A 275 -8.56 5.38 -12.10
N PHE A 276 -7.39 5.49 -11.44
CA PHE A 276 -6.11 5.25 -12.09
C PHE A 276 -6.02 3.83 -12.67
N GLU A 277 -6.45 2.82 -11.93
CA GLU A 277 -6.39 1.42 -12.36
C GLU A 277 -7.29 1.13 -13.56
N VAL A 278 -8.50 1.69 -13.58
CA VAL A 278 -9.42 1.57 -14.72
C VAL A 278 -8.86 2.27 -15.96
N ALA A 279 -8.35 3.50 -15.78
CA ALA A 279 -7.79 4.29 -16.89
C ALA A 279 -6.51 3.66 -17.46
N ALA A 280 -5.60 3.22 -16.58
CA ALA A 280 -4.36 2.55 -16.97
C ALA A 280 -4.64 1.24 -17.72
N ARG A 281 -5.63 0.44 -17.28
CA ARG A 281 -6.04 -0.76 -18.02
C ARG A 281 -6.49 -0.41 -19.44
N GLN A 282 -7.33 0.61 -19.59
CA GLN A 282 -7.88 0.97 -20.89
C GLN A 282 -6.80 1.47 -21.84
N HIS A 283 -5.87 2.28 -21.35
CA HIS A 283 -4.67 2.69 -22.09
C HIS A 283 -3.82 1.50 -22.52
N LEU A 284 -3.55 0.55 -21.62
CA LEU A 284 -2.78 -0.66 -21.95
C LEU A 284 -3.46 -1.52 -23.03
N LEU A 285 -4.78 -1.69 -22.98
CA LEU A 285 -5.51 -2.52 -23.94
C LEU A 285 -5.72 -1.82 -25.29
N ASN A 286 -5.98 -0.52 -25.30
CA ASN A 286 -6.34 0.21 -26.52
C ASN A 286 -5.14 0.74 -27.30
N GLU A 287 -4.04 1.06 -26.60
CA GLU A 287 -2.85 1.64 -27.21
C GLU A 287 -1.70 0.64 -27.17
N VAL A 288 -1.27 0.21 -25.98
CA VAL A 288 -0.03 -0.56 -25.83
C VAL A 288 -0.14 -1.94 -26.45
N LYS A 289 -1.24 -2.67 -26.21
CA LYS A 289 -1.48 -4.01 -26.76
C LYS A 289 -1.39 -4.04 -28.29
N LYS A 290 -1.81 -2.95 -28.97
CA LYS A 290 -1.76 -2.84 -30.44
C LYS A 290 -0.34 -2.59 -30.97
N THR A 291 0.54 -1.99 -30.16
CA THR A 291 1.93 -1.71 -30.56
C THR A 291 2.85 -2.92 -30.40
N VAL A 292 2.57 -3.79 -29.43
CA VAL A 292 3.36 -5.00 -29.17
C VAL A 292 3.02 -6.04 -30.22
N GLN A 293 4.02 -6.77 -30.74
CA GLN A 293 3.79 -7.86 -31.69
C GLN A 293 4.05 -9.23 -31.05
N GLY A 294 3.23 -10.21 -31.45
CA GLY A 294 3.40 -11.62 -31.06
C GLY A 294 2.87 -11.97 -29.67
N ARG A 295 3.37 -13.06 -29.10
CA ARG A 295 2.89 -13.62 -27.83
C ARG A 295 3.02 -12.70 -26.60
N PRO A 296 3.98 -11.76 -26.48
CA PRO A 296 4.03 -10.83 -25.35
C PRO A 296 2.78 -9.94 -25.18
N GLN A 297 1.94 -9.78 -26.22
CA GLN A 297 0.66 -9.09 -26.12
C GLN A 297 -0.24 -9.66 -25.02
N LEU A 298 -0.21 -10.97 -24.82
CA LEU A 298 -1.01 -11.65 -23.80
C LEU A 298 -0.49 -11.36 -22.39
N GLY A 299 0.82 -11.15 -22.22
CA GLY A 299 1.39 -10.66 -20.97
C GLY A 299 0.93 -9.24 -20.63
N VAL A 300 0.86 -8.35 -21.63
CA VAL A 300 0.31 -6.99 -21.45
C VAL A 300 -1.16 -7.04 -21.05
N GLU A 301 -1.95 -7.90 -21.68
CA GLU A 301 -3.35 -8.10 -21.33
C GLU A 301 -3.55 -8.68 -19.93
N ALA A 302 -2.75 -9.68 -19.54
CA ALA A 302 -2.77 -10.23 -18.18
C ALA A 302 -2.44 -9.16 -17.12
N PHE A 303 -1.46 -8.30 -17.40
CA PHE A 303 -1.13 -7.16 -16.54
C PHE A 303 -2.29 -6.16 -16.44
N ALA A 304 -2.87 -5.77 -17.58
CA ALA A 304 -3.97 -4.83 -17.62
C ALA A 304 -5.20 -5.35 -16.84
N ASN A 305 -5.49 -6.65 -16.96
CA ASN A 305 -6.56 -7.29 -16.20
C ASN A 305 -6.25 -7.40 -14.70
N ALA A 306 -4.98 -7.52 -14.33
CA ALA A 306 -4.56 -7.55 -12.93
C ALA A 306 -4.72 -6.19 -12.21
N LEU A 307 -4.61 -5.07 -12.93
CA LEU A 307 -4.86 -3.73 -12.35
C LEU A 307 -6.26 -3.60 -11.76
N LEU A 308 -7.26 -4.28 -12.34
CA LEU A 308 -8.63 -4.26 -11.84
C LEU A 308 -8.82 -4.94 -10.48
N VAL A 309 -7.79 -5.55 -9.90
CA VAL A 309 -7.90 -6.13 -8.55
C VAL A 309 -8.32 -5.09 -7.53
N VAL A 310 -7.82 -3.85 -7.64
CA VAL A 310 -8.13 -2.79 -6.67
C VAL A 310 -9.63 -2.44 -6.69
N PRO A 311 -10.23 -2.00 -7.81
CA PRO A 311 -11.66 -1.70 -7.84
C PRO A 311 -12.53 -2.94 -7.57
N LYS A 312 -12.13 -4.15 -8.02
CA LYS A 312 -12.86 -5.39 -7.71
C LYS A 312 -12.90 -5.69 -6.21
N THR A 313 -11.75 -5.61 -5.54
CA THR A 313 -11.67 -5.87 -4.10
C THR A 313 -12.36 -4.78 -3.29
N LEU A 314 -12.31 -3.53 -3.74
CA LEU A 314 -13.08 -2.44 -3.13
C LEU A 314 -14.59 -2.69 -3.22
N ALA A 315 -15.09 -3.11 -4.39
CA ALA A 315 -16.49 -3.47 -4.59
C ALA A 315 -16.90 -4.69 -3.75
N GLU A 316 -16.06 -5.75 -3.73
CA GLU A 316 -16.29 -6.96 -2.93
C GLU A 316 -16.41 -6.63 -1.44
N ASN A 317 -15.51 -5.79 -0.90
CA ASN A 317 -15.56 -5.36 0.49
C ASN A 317 -16.74 -4.44 0.81
N ALA A 318 -17.28 -3.73 -0.19
CA ALA A 318 -18.50 -2.95 -0.05
C ALA A 318 -19.79 -3.81 -0.15
N GLY A 319 -19.67 -5.10 -0.51
CA GLY A 319 -20.82 -5.98 -0.72
C GLY A 319 -21.55 -5.77 -2.05
N LEU A 320 -20.90 -5.12 -3.00
CA LEU A 320 -21.43 -4.84 -4.33
C LEU A 320 -21.08 -5.96 -5.32
N ASP A 321 -21.87 -6.10 -6.40
CA ASP A 321 -21.52 -7.03 -7.46
C ASP A 321 -20.31 -6.52 -8.26
N THR A 322 -19.21 -7.28 -8.18
CA THR A 322 -17.94 -6.89 -8.79
C THR A 322 -17.98 -6.83 -10.31
N GLN A 323 -18.88 -7.56 -10.99
CA GLN A 323 -18.97 -7.56 -12.44
C GLN A 323 -19.72 -6.33 -12.91
N ASP A 324 -20.88 -6.05 -12.32
CA ASP A 324 -21.71 -4.90 -12.66
C ASP A 324 -20.94 -3.59 -12.47
N VAL A 325 -20.22 -3.46 -11.36
CA VAL A 325 -19.37 -2.29 -11.06
C VAL A 325 -18.25 -2.11 -12.11
N ILE A 326 -17.58 -3.20 -12.52
CA ILE A 326 -16.48 -3.08 -13.48
C ILE A 326 -17.01 -2.72 -14.87
N ILE A 327 -18.20 -3.23 -15.23
CA ILE A 327 -18.88 -2.89 -16.48
C ILE A 327 -19.29 -1.42 -16.47
N SER A 328 -19.89 -0.92 -15.39
CA SER A 328 -20.32 0.49 -15.29
C SER A 328 -19.12 1.45 -15.37
N LEU A 329 -18.06 1.19 -14.60
CA LEU A 329 -16.82 1.99 -14.61
C LEU A 329 -16.15 1.99 -15.98
N THR A 330 -16.06 0.83 -16.63
CA THR A 330 -15.45 0.74 -17.97
C THR A 330 -16.29 1.49 -19.00
N SER A 331 -17.62 1.34 -18.97
CA SER A 331 -18.55 1.99 -19.90
C SER A 331 -18.50 3.50 -19.79
N GLU A 332 -18.47 4.06 -18.57
CA GLU A 332 -18.32 5.51 -18.38
C GLU A 332 -16.94 6.01 -18.77
N HIS A 333 -15.89 5.22 -18.53
CA HIS A 333 -14.55 5.58 -18.96
C HIS A 333 -14.42 5.59 -20.49
N ASP A 334 -15.08 4.68 -21.20
CA ASP A 334 -15.11 4.63 -22.67
C ASP A 334 -15.81 5.85 -23.29
N LYS A 335 -16.64 6.57 -22.52
CA LYS A 335 -17.22 7.87 -22.92
C LYS A 335 -16.22 9.03 -22.78
N GLY A 336 -15.03 8.79 -22.26
CA GLY A 336 -13.96 9.77 -22.07
C GLY A 336 -13.91 10.40 -20.66
N ASN A 337 -14.73 9.91 -19.73
CA ASN A 337 -14.75 10.42 -18.36
C ASN A 337 -13.72 9.70 -17.48
N VAL A 338 -13.12 10.42 -16.52
CA VAL A 338 -12.33 9.77 -15.46
C VAL A 338 -13.26 9.43 -14.32
N VAL A 339 -13.42 8.13 -14.06
CA VAL A 339 -14.39 7.62 -13.09
C VAL A 339 -13.73 6.73 -12.04
N GLY A 340 -14.16 6.89 -10.80
CA GLY A 340 -13.85 6.02 -9.68
C GLY A 340 -15.10 5.35 -9.14
N LEU A 341 -14.89 4.38 -8.26
CA LEU A 341 -15.95 3.61 -7.62
C LEU A 341 -16.51 4.34 -6.40
N ASN A 342 -17.82 4.58 -6.39
CA ASN A 342 -18.53 4.89 -5.16
C ASN A 342 -18.84 3.61 -4.37
N LEU A 343 -18.40 3.55 -3.11
CA LEU A 343 -18.57 2.38 -2.26
C LEU A 343 -19.93 2.30 -1.56
N GLN A 344 -20.81 3.30 -1.75
CA GLN A 344 -22.14 3.31 -1.15
C GLN A 344 -23.20 2.68 -2.05
N ASP A 345 -23.21 3.03 -3.33
CA ASP A 345 -24.21 2.62 -4.32
C ASP A 345 -23.61 1.76 -5.46
N GLY A 346 -22.28 1.77 -5.63
CA GLY A 346 -21.61 1.08 -6.74
C GLY A 346 -21.61 1.84 -8.06
N GLU A 347 -22.07 3.10 -8.06
CA GLU A 347 -22.14 3.91 -9.26
C GLU A 347 -20.78 4.59 -9.56
N PRO A 348 -20.49 4.88 -10.84
CA PRO A 348 -19.33 5.68 -11.23
C PRO A 348 -19.43 7.11 -10.69
N ILE A 349 -18.35 7.59 -10.07
CA ILE A 349 -18.24 8.97 -9.57
C ILE A 349 -16.98 9.64 -10.10
N ASP A 350 -16.97 10.96 -10.16
CA ASP A 350 -15.75 11.73 -10.39
C ASP A 350 -14.92 11.76 -9.09
N PRO A 351 -13.72 11.14 -9.05
CA PRO A 351 -12.88 11.11 -7.86
C PRO A 351 -12.41 12.50 -7.42
N GLN A 352 -12.25 13.43 -8.37
CA GLN A 352 -11.80 14.79 -8.09
C GLN A 352 -12.89 15.56 -7.34
N LEU A 353 -14.14 15.47 -7.79
CA LEU A 353 -15.29 16.09 -7.12
C LEU A 353 -15.58 15.43 -5.76
N ALA A 354 -15.37 14.12 -5.66
CA ALA A 354 -15.49 13.39 -4.40
C ALA A 354 -14.33 13.67 -3.41
N GLY A 355 -13.25 14.31 -3.86
CA GLY A 355 -12.06 14.60 -3.06
C GLY A 355 -11.31 13.35 -2.62
N ILE A 356 -11.26 12.32 -3.48
CA ILE A 356 -10.57 11.06 -3.22
C ILE A 356 -9.25 11.03 -4.00
N PHE A 357 -8.14 11.18 -3.27
CA PHE A 357 -6.81 11.25 -3.85
C PHE A 357 -5.87 10.21 -3.23
N ASP A 358 -5.05 9.60 -4.07
CA ASP A 358 -3.96 8.71 -3.70
C ASP A 358 -2.61 9.41 -3.93
N ASN A 359 -1.58 9.02 -3.17
CA ASN A 359 -0.23 9.53 -3.37
C ASN A 359 0.41 8.99 -4.67
N TYR A 360 1.05 9.88 -5.42
CA TYR A 360 1.80 9.52 -6.61
C TYR A 360 2.95 8.55 -6.32
N SER A 361 3.78 8.82 -5.31
CA SER A 361 4.89 7.94 -4.89
C SER A 361 4.45 6.51 -4.55
N VAL A 362 3.31 6.36 -3.86
CA VAL A 362 2.74 5.05 -3.51
C VAL A 362 2.38 4.26 -4.78
N LYS A 363 1.63 4.87 -5.72
CA LYS A 363 1.25 4.22 -6.99
C LYS A 363 2.49 3.90 -7.84
N ARG A 364 3.43 4.84 -7.96
CA ARG A 364 4.67 4.65 -8.71
C ARG A 364 5.46 3.45 -8.21
N GLN A 365 5.65 3.36 -6.88
CA GLN A 365 6.40 2.27 -6.29
C GLN A 365 5.67 0.92 -6.38
N LEU A 366 4.34 0.93 -6.26
CA LEU A 366 3.51 -0.27 -6.45
C LEU A 366 3.64 -0.85 -7.86
N ILE A 367 3.53 0.01 -8.89
CA ILE A 367 3.70 -0.39 -10.29
C ILE A 367 5.14 -0.78 -10.60
N ASN A 368 6.14 -0.18 -9.93
CA ASN A 368 7.53 -0.53 -10.15
C ASN A 368 7.92 -1.88 -9.51
N SER A 369 7.55 -2.09 -8.24
CA SER A 369 8.02 -3.23 -7.44
C SER A 369 7.19 -4.50 -7.65
N GLY A 370 5.86 -4.39 -7.72
CA GLY A 370 4.96 -5.53 -7.83
C GLY A 370 5.27 -6.45 -9.04
N PRO A 371 5.35 -5.91 -10.26
CA PRO A 371 5.63 -6.70 -11.46
C PRO A 371 7.02 -7.32 -11.46
N VAL A 372 8.01 -6.67 -10.85
CA VAL A 372 9.38 -7.19 -10.74
C VAL A 372 9.39 -8.46 -9.89
N ILE A 373 8.71 -8.44 -8.74
CA ILE A 373 8.62 -9.60 -7.85
C ILE A 373 7.79 -10.71 -8.49
N ALA A 374 6.63 -10.38 -9.08
CA ALA A 374 5.83 -11.36 -9.81
C ALA A 374 6.65 -12.03 -10.93
N SER A 375 7.41 -11.25 -11.70
CA SER A 375 8.28 -11.76 -12.77
C SER A 375 9.38 -12.69 -12.25
N GLN A 376 10.02 -12.33 -11.14
CA GLN A 376 11.02 -13.20 -10.50
C GLN A 376 10.40 -14.52 -10.05
N LEU A 377 9.20 -14.49 -9.46
CA LEU A 377 8.49 -15.68 -8.99
C LEU A 377 8.01 -16.59 -10.14
N LEU A 378 7.62 -16.02 -11.28
CA LEU A 378 7.22 -16.77 -12.48
C LEU A 378 8.40 -17.48 -13.17
N LEU A 379 9.62 -16.95 -13.00
CA LEU A 379 10.84 -17.54 -13.57
C LEU A 379 11.45 -18.63 -12.69
N VAL A 380 10.87 -18.91 -11.52
CA VAL A 380 11.31 -20.01 -10.64
C VAL A 380 10.95 -21.34 -11.29
N ASP A 381 11.97 -22.15 -11.58
CA ASP A 381 11.84 -23.49 -12.16
C ASP A 381 12.08 -24.62 -11.15
N GLU A 382 12.82 -24.40 -10.07
CA GLU A 382 12.98 -25.39 -9.01
C GLU A 382 12.99 -24.71 -7.64
N VAL A 383 12.32 -25.33 -6.67
CA VAL A 383 12.46 -24.95 -5.26
C VAL A 383 13.22 -26.06 -4.55
N ILE A 384 14.44 -25.72 -4.12
CA ILE A 384 15.37 -26.64 -3.49
C ILE A 384 15.52 -26.24 -2.02
N ARG A 385 15.19 -27.17 -1.13
CA ARG A 385 15.50 -27.05 0.29
C ARG A 385 16.67 -27.98 0.60
N ALA A 386 17.82 -27.38 0.92
CA ALA A 386 19.06 -28.09 1.28
C ALA A 386 19.79 -27.32 2.39
N GLY A 387 20.23 -28.01 3.45
CA GLY A 387 20.92 -27.39 4.58
C GLY A 387 21.74 -28.39 5.40
N ARG A 388 22.78 -27.90 6.09
CA ARG A 388 23.77 -28.72 6.84
C ARG A 388 23.13 -29.61 7.92
N ASN A 389 21.98 -29.24 8.48
CA ASN A 389 21.32 -29.94 9.59
C ASN A 389 19.95 -30.55 9.22
N MET A 390 19.67 -30.83 7.94
CA MET A 390 18.42 -31.50 7.57
C MET A 390 18.47 -32.98 7.99
N ARG A 391 17.96 -33.29 9.19
CA ARG A 391 17.64 -34.66 9.61
C ARG A 391 16.39 -35.12 8.87
N LYS A 392 16.37 -36.38 8.43
CA LYS A 392 15.14 -37.00 7.90
C LYS A 392 14.00 -36.82 8.93
N PRO A 393 12.77 -36.49 8.50
CA PRO A 393 11.61 -36.65 9.37
C PRO A 393 11.61 -38.11 9.84
N THR A 394 11.68 -38.34 11.14
CA THR A 394 11.50 -39.68 11.71
C THR A 394 10.08 -40.13 11.36
N ALA A 395 9.99 -41.25 10.64
CA ALA A 395 8.75 -41.86 10.17
C ALA A 395 7.83 -42.29 11.32
#